data_AF-A0AAE4FHW2-F1
#
_entry.id   AF-A0AAE4FHW2-F1
#
_cell.length_a   1.000
_cell.length_b   1.000
_cell.length_c   1.000
_cell.angle_alpha   90.00
_cell.angle_beta   90.00
_cell.angle_gamma   90.00
#
_symmetry.space_group_name_H-M   'P 1'
#
loop_
_entity.id
_entity.type
_entity.pdbx_description
1 polymer ?
#
loop_
_entity_poly.entity_id
_entity_poly.type
_entity_poly.pdbx_seq_one_letter_code
_entity_poly.pdbx_strand_id
1 'polypeptide(L)'
;MSEQHDLFTTLESEIRQASLNERTRTKLLDNLKQMRATELNILITGATGAGKSSTINALFDMSVAEVGISCEPHTQGVTQYRLNNLILWDSPGLGDGIEEDKRHARLLKNTLRARDEQNRFVIDLVLVILDGSSRDLGTPITLINDVLIPALGEDAQHRLIIAINQADNALKGNQAWDYESNTPTPVSKTYLETMVHSVHRRVLRATGVYLKPVYYVAGHCDGLAKQRPYNLSKLLYLIVERLPKNKRLLLANRTLSPRHENWKDNDASDYNKKTSLSLWEAIFDTTTQGAQYGEEIGSVFGTTGKHLGKIIGGALGACLGGLRYLFGW
;
A
#
# COMPACT_ATOMS: atom_id res chain seq x y z
N MET A 1 -23.36 -0.39 18.30
CA MET A 1 -22.11 -1.18 18.34
C MET A 1 -22.26 -2.29 17.30
N SER A 2 -21.87 -2.03 16.06
CA SER A 2 -21.98 -3.03 14.98
C SER A 2 -20.85 -4.04 15.14
N GLU A 3 -21.18 -5.33 15.19
CA GLU A 3 -20.24 -6.43 14.98
C GLU A 3 -19.52 -6.23 13.64
N GLN A 4 -18.36 -5.58 13.64
CA GLN A 4 -17.58 -5.38 12.42
C GLN A 4 -16.85 -6.69 12.08
N HIS A 5 -16.83 -7.05 10.80
CA HIS A 5 -16.31 -8.33 10.28
C HIS A 5 -14.78 -8.43 10.39
N ASP A 6 -14.24 -9.47 11.05
CA ASP A 6 -12.81 -9.85 10.98
C ASP A 6 -12.65 -10.85 9.83
N LEU A 7 -11.85 -10.48 8.84
CA LEU A 7 -11.71 -11.27 7.63
C LEU A 7 -11.09 -12.65 7.92
N PHE A 8 -10.16 -12.71 8.87
CA PHE A 8 -9.57 -13.99 9.30
C PHE A 8 -10.62 -14.90 9.93
N THR A 9 -11.45 -14.39 10.84
CA THR A 9 -12.54 -15.16 11.46
C THR A 9 -13.57 -15.63 10.44
N THR A 10 -13.93 -14.77 9.47
CA THR A 10 -14.87 -15.16 8.40
C THR A 10 -14.29 -16.29 7.55
N LEU A 11 -13.05 -16.15 7.08
CA LEU A 11 -12.38 -17.20 6.31
C LEU A 11 -12.24 -18.51 7.11
N GLU A 12 -11.89 -18.43 8.40
CA GLU A 12 -11.81 -19.60 9.27
C GLU A 12 -13.16 -20.32 9.39
N SER A 13 -14.25 -19.58 9.59
CA SER A 13 -15.61 -20.14 9.66
C SER A 13 -16.00 -20.84 8.35
N GLU A 14 -15.77 -20.18 7.22
CA GLU A 14 -16.07 -20.74 5.89
C GLU A 14 -15.27 -22.03 5.62
N ILE A 15 -13.98 -22.06 5.97
CA ILE A 15 -13.13 -23.26 5.82
C ILE A 15 -13.65 -24.41 6.70
N ARG A 16 -14.10 -24.12 7.92
CA ARG A 16 -14.61 -25.13 8.87
C ARG A 16 -15.94 -25.73 8.43
N GLN A 17 -16.87 -24.90 7.94
CA GLN A 17 -18.23 -25.34 7.56
C GLN A 17 -18.28 -26.14 6.27
N ALA A 18 -17.16 -26.22 5.57
CA ALA A 18 -17.14 -26.77 4.25
C ALA A 18 -16.80 -28.24 4.16
N SER A 19 -17.33 -28.86 3.10
CA SER A 19 -17.10 -30.27 2.78
C SER A 19 -15.73 -30.48 2.12
N LEU A 20 -14.67 -30.23 2.88
CA LEU A 20 -13.28 -30.53 2.55
C LEU A 20 -12.85 -31.86 3.18
N ASN A 21 -11.87 -32.53 2.57
CA ASN A 21 -11.13 -33.58 3.28
C ASN A 21 -10.27 -32.97 4.40
N GLU A 22 -10.01 -33.76 5.45
CA GLU A 22 -9.30 -33.28 6.65
C GLU A 22 -7.92 -32.69 6.36
N ARG A 23 -7.16 -33.31 5.43
CA ARG A 23 -5.82 -32.85 5.06
C ARG A 23 -5.83 -31.43 4.47
N THR A 24 -6.79 -31.16 3.59
CA THR A 24 -6.94 -29.84 2.93
C THR A 24 -7.43 -28.81 3.93
N ARG A 25 -8.43 -29.16 4.75
CA ARG A 25 -8.95 -28.26 5.79
C ARG A 25 -7.83 -27.85 6.76
N THR A 26 -7.07 -28.82 7.26
CA THR A 26 -5.97 -28.58 8.20
C THR A 26 -4.92 -27.65 7.59
N LYS A 27 -4.48 -27.93 6.35
CA LYS A 27 -3.50 -27.09 5.65
C LYS A 27 -3.99 -25.63 5.47
N LEU A 28 -5.26 -25.44 5.10
CA LEU A 28 -5.84 -24.09 4.93
C LEU A 28 -5.91 -23.33 6.26
N LEU A 29 -6.36 -23.99 7.33
CA LEU A 29 -6.43 -23.39 8.66
C LEU A 29 -5.04 -23.05 9.20
N ASP A 30 -4.04 -23.90 8.98
CA ASP A 30 -2.68 -23.65 9.41
C ASP A 30 -2.03 -22.49 8.63
N ASN A 31 -2.24 -22.43 7.31
CA ASN A 31 -1.82 -21.28 6.50
C ASN A 31 -2.45 -19.97 7.00
N LEU A 32 -3.75 -20.00 7.30
CA LEU A 32 -4.48 -18.83 7.79
C LEU A 32 -3.98 -18.37 9.17
N LYS A 33 -3.69 -19.32 10.07
CA LYS A 33 -3.04 -19.04 11.36
C LYS A 33 -1.67 -18.41 11.19
N GLN A 34 -0.85 -18.94 10.28
CA GLN A 34 0.48 -18.40 9.99
C GLN A 34 0.38 -16.97 9.45
N MET A 35 -0.50 -16.72 8.48
CA MET A 35 -0.74 -15.36 7.97
C MET A 35 -1.15 -14.39 9.08
N ARG A 36 -2.07 -14.80 9.95
CA ARG A 36 -2.53 -13.99 11.08
C ARG A 36 -1.42 -13.65 12.09
N ALA A 37 -0.41 -14.52 12.21
CA ALA A 37 0.74 -14.32 13.08
C ALA A 37 1.86 -13.47 12.43
N THR A 38 1.77 -13.17 11.14
CA THR A 38 2.77 -12.32 10.46
C THR A 38 2.45 -10.83 10.61
N GLU A 39 3.49 -10.01 10.55
CA GLU A 39 3.39 -8.55 10.50
C GLU A 39 3.78 -8.06 9.09
N LEU A 40 3.04 -7.06 8.60
CA LEU A 40 3.31 -6.32 7.39
C LEU A 40 4.01 -5.01 7.77
N ASN A 41 5.22 -4.80 7.28
CA ASN A 41 6.03 -3.63 7.63
C ASN A 41 6.21 -2.74 6.40
N ILE A 42 5.69 -1.52 6.45
CA ILE A 42 5.84 -0.54 5.35
C ILE A 42 6.62 0.66 5.88
N LEU A 43 7.75 0.95 5.24
CA LEU A 43 8.53 2.15 5.52
C LEU A 43 8.03 3.29 4.64
N ILE A 44 7.69 4.41 5.26
CA ILE A 44 7.25 5.63 4.58
C ILE A 44 8.31 6.70 4.81
N THR A 45 8.82 7.26 3.72
CA THR A 45 9.88 8.28 3.76
C THR A 45 9.64 9.37 2.74
N GLY A 46 10.26 10.53 2.94
CA GLY A 46 10.01 11.74 2.14
C GLY A 46 10.30 13.00 2.94
N ALA A 47 10.43 14.13 2.25
CA ALA A 47 10.71 15.42 2.89
C ALA A 47 9.63 15.82 3.91
N THR A 48 9.98 16.70 4.85
CA THR A 48 8.98 17.36 5.71
C THR A 48 8.00 18.14 4.82
N GLY A 49 6.70 18.05 5.12
CA GLY A 49 5.66 18.70 4.30
C GLY A 49 5.23 17.95 3.04
N ALA A 50 5.93 16.88 2.61
CA ALA A 50 5.53 16.10 1.42
C ALA A 50 4.18 15.36 1.58
N GLY A 51 3.61 15.34 2.78
CA GLY A 51 2.30 14.76 3.09
C GLY A 51 2.35 13.27 3.45
N LYS A 52 3.42 12.82 4.13
CA LYS A 52 3.55 11.47 4.69
C LYS A 52 2.37 11.12 5.61
N SER A 53 2.16 11.93 6.66
CA SER A 53 1.08 11.72 7.63
C SER A 53 -0.31 11.80 6.99
N SER A 54 -0.52 12.74 6.05
CA SER A 54 -1.78 12.82 5.29
C SER A 54 -2.04 11.55 4.48
N THR A 55 -1.00 10.96 3.90
CA THR A 55 -1.11 9.72 3.13
C THR A 55 -1.41 8.52 4.02
N ILE A 56 -0.76 8.43 5.18
CA ILE A 56 -1.04 7.41 6.19
C ILE A 56 -2.51 7.48 6.61
N ASN A 57 -3.00 8.68 6.93
CA ASN A 57 -4.38 8.91 7.33
C ASN A 57 -5.37 8.61 6.19
N ALA A 58 -5.03 8.97 4.95
CA ALA A 58 -5.88 8.70 3.80
C ALA A 58 -6.00 7.19 3.51
N LEU A 59 -4.90 6.45 3.59
CA LEU A 59 -4.88 5.01 3.30
C LEU A 59 -5.43 4.16 4.44
N PHE A 60 -5.13 4.51 5.69
CA PHE A 60 -5.31 3.64 6.85
C PHE A 60 -6.18 4.23 7.98
N ASP A 61 -6.76 5.43 7.79
CA ASP A 61 -7.62 6.16 8.75
C ASP A 61 -7.06 6.27 10.18
N MET A 62 -5.75 6.49 10.28
CA MET A 62 -5.03 6.56 11.55
C MET A 62 -5.28 7.86 12.34
N SER A 63 -6.15 8.74 11.86
CA SER A 63 -6.61 9.92 12.59
C SER A 63 -7.47 9.60 13.82
N VAL A 64 -8.05 8.39 13.89
CA VAL A 64 -8.92 7.92 15.00
C VAL A 64 -8.11 7.26 16.12
N ALA A 65 -6.79 7.28 16.03
CA ALA A 65 -5.95 6.29 16.66
C ALA A 65 -5.14 6.81 17.87
N GLU A 66 -5.70 7.79 18.59
CA GLU A 66 -5.30 8.07 19.99
C GLU A 66 -5.72 6.94 20.95
N VAL A 67 -6.67 6.08 20.56
CA VAL A 67 -7.18 4.99 21.40
C VAL A 67 -6.88 3.64 20.76
N GLY A 68 -5.61 3.24 20.74
CA GLY A 68 -5.21 1.88 20.32
C GLY A 68 -3.84 1.73 19.67
N ILE A 69 -3.16 2.83 19.32
CA ILE A 69 -1.77 2.77 18.83
C ILE A 69 -0.82 2.78 20.02
N SER A 70 -0.01 1.74 20.15
CA SER A 70 1.25 1.86 20.88
C SER A 70 2.21 2.69 20.02
N CYS A 71 2.27 3.99 20.29
CA CYS A 71 3.35 4.82 19.77
C CYS A 71 4.58 4.46 20.60
N GLU A 72 5.45 3.60 20.06
CA GLU A 72 6.75 3.35 20.66
C GLU A 72 7.76 4.26 19.98
N PRO A 73 8.07 5.44 20.56
CA PRO A 73 9.22 6.21 20.11
C PRO A 73 10.46 5.36 20.39
N HIS A 74 10.99 4.69 19.37
CA HIS A 74 12.30 4.10 19.49
C HIS A 74 13.36 5.19 19.53
N THR A 75 14.39 4.95 20.32
CA THR A 75 15.45 5.86 20.76
C THR A 75 16.35 6.41 19.63
N GLN A 76 15.97 6.27 18.35
CA GLN A 76 16.84 6.52 17.20
C GLN A 76 16.17 7.25 16.01
N GLY A 77 14.92 7.70 16.11
CA GLY A 77 14.36 8.69 15.17
C GLY A 77 13.35 8.18 14.13
N VAL A 78 13.15 6.88 13.93
CA VAL A 78 12.02 6.36 13.11
C VAL A 78 10.84 6.02 14.02
N THR A 79 9.68 6.61 13.74
CA THR A 79 8.45 6.36 14.52
C THR A 79 7.73 5.14 13.95
N GLN A 80 7.31 4.23 14.82
CA GLN A 80 6.47 3.10 14.43
C GLN A 80 5.02 3.35 14.79
N TYR A 81 4.13 3.15 13.84
CA TYR A 81 2.69 3.12 14.06
C TYR A 81 2.17 1.70 13.81
N ARG A 82 1.58 1.09 14.83
CA ARG A 82 1.02 -0.27 14.77
C ARG A 82 -0.50 -0.19 14.62
N LEU A 83 -1.03 -0.82 13.58
CA LEU A 83 -2.46 -0.99 13.31
C LEU A 83 -2.72 -2.46 13.01
N ASN A 84 -3.25 -3.21 13.99
CA ASN A 84 -3.35 -4.67 13.92
C ASN A 84 -1.99 -5.31 13.56
N ASN A 85 -1.92 -6.00 12.42
CA ASN A 85 -0.72 -6.62 11.88
C ASN A 85 0.07 -5.71 10.92
N LEU A 86 -0.35 -4.46 10.70
CA LEU A 86 0.40 -3.47 9.93
C LEU A 86 1.29 -2.65 10.87
N ILE A 87 2.56 -2.55 10.53
CA ILE A 87 3.52 -1.65 11.15
C ILE A 87 3.98 -0.65 10.09
N LEU A 88 3.68 0.63 10.32
CA LEU A 88 4.16 1.72 9.50
C LEU A 88 5.39 2.33 10.17
N TRP A 89 6.49 2.35 9.45
CA TRP A 89 7.72 2.99 9.88
C TRP A 89 7.77 4.36 9.22
N ASP A 90 7.55 5.43 9.96
CA ASP A 90 7.66 6.80 9.45
C ASP A 90 9.04 7.35 9.77
N SER A 91 9.81 7.64 8.73
CA SER A 91 11.10 8.29 8.90
C SER A 91 10.92 9.80 9.05
N PRO A 92 11.74 10.49 9.85
CA PRO A 92 11.79 11.96 9.87
C PRO A 92 11.97 12.51 8.46
N GLY A 93 11.51 13.73 8.25
CA GLY A 93 11.73 14.39 6.97
C GLY A 93 13.21 14.56 6.67
N LEU A 94 13.55 14.46 5.39
CA LEU A 94 14.85 14.92 4.91
C LEU A 94 14.81 16.42 4.68
N GLY A 95 15.97 17.07 4.87
CA GLY A 95 16.14 18.51 4.65
C GLY A 95 16.22 19.35 5.92
N ASP A 96 16.33 18.71 7.10
CA ASP A 96 16.47 19.40 8.39
C ASP A 96 17.94 19.79 8.70
N GLY A 97 18.89 19.42 7.82
CA GLY A 97 20.31 19.78 7.88
C GLY A 97 21.25 18.64 7.51
N ILE A 98 22.48 18.97 7.07
CA ILE A 98 23.45 17.99 6.52
C ILE A 98 23.77 16.85 7.51
N GLU A 99 23.97 17.17 8.80
CA GLU A 99 24.31 16.15 9.81
C GLU A 99 23.09 15.27 10.18
N GLU A 100 21.90 15.87 10.24
CA GLU A 100 20.66 15.12 10.47
C GLU A 100 20.37 14.19 9.29
N ASP A 101 20.56 14.66 8.05
CA ASP A 101 20.39 13.86 6.84
C ASP A 101 21.37 12.67 6.80
N LYS A 102 22.64 12.85 7.21
CA LYS A 102 23.60 11.74 7.34
C LYS A 102 23.15 10.73 8.39
N ARG A 103 22.66 11.19 9.54
CA ARG A 103 22.16 10.33 10.61
C ARG A 103 20.94 9.54 10.12
N HIS A 104 19.98 10.22 9.48
CA HIS A 104 18.78 9.61 8.90
C HIS A 104 19.12 8.59 7.81
N ALA A 105 20.07 8.89 6.93
CA ALA A 105 20.52 7.96 5.90
C ALA A 105 21.12 6.68 6.50
N ARG A 106 21.91 6.77 7.58
CA ARG A 106 22.47 5.60 8.28
C ARG A 106 21.38 4.76 8.93
N LEU A 107 20.43 5.41 9.61
CA LEU A 107 19.30 4.75 10.24
C LEU A 107 18.45 4.01 9.22
N LEU A 108 18.07 4.67 8.11
CA LEU A 108 17.33 4.06 7.02
C LEU A 108 18.07 2.85 6.45
N LYS A 109 19.39 2.94 6.23
CA LYS A 109 20.20 1.80 5.77
C LYS A 109 20.14 0.63 6.73
N ASN A 110 20.21 0.87 8.04
CA ASN A 110 20.14 -0.18 9.05
C ASN A 110 18.74 -0.82 9.10
N THR A 111 17.69 -0.01 9.12
CA THR A 111 16.29 -0.48 9.12
C THR A 111 15.97 -1.29 7.87
N LEU A 112 16.39 -0.85 6.69
CA LEU A 112 16.16 -1.55 5.43
C LEU A 112 16.92 -2.87 5.30
N ARG A 113 18.07 -2.99 5.97
CA ARG A 113 18.91 -4.20 5.98
C ARG A 113 18.57 -5.17 7.10
N ALA A 114 17.75 -4.75 8.08
CA ALA A 114 17.33 -5.60 9.17
C ALA A 114 16.60 -6.83 8.63
N ARG A 115 16.93 -8.00 9.19
CA ARG A 115 16.33 -9.29 8.83
C ARG A 115 15.72 -9.97 10.04
N ASP A 116 14.63 -10.71 9.81
CA ASP A 116 14.00 -11.55 10.81
C ASP A 116 14.75 -12.89 11.01
N GLU A 117 14.26 -13.71 11.93
CA GLU A 117 14.81 -15.04 12.23
C GLU A 117 14.81 -15.99 11.02
N GLN A 118 13.95 -15.74 10.03
CA GLN A 118 13.87 -16.50 8.78
C GLN A 118 14.71 -15.87 7.66
N ASN A 119 15.61 -14.94 7.99
CA ASN A 119 16.49 -14.23 7.07
C ASN A 119 15.74 -13.42 6.00
N ARG A 120 14.49 -13.02 6.25
CA ARG A 120 13.70 -12.12 5.39
C ARG A 120 13.89 -10.70 5.86
N PHE A 121 13.78 -9.73 4.96
CA PHE A 121 13.81 -8.32 5.35
C PHE A 121 12.64 -7.98 6.27
N VAL A 122 12.92 -7.22 7.33
CA VAL A 122 11.90 -6.76 8.27
C VAL A 122 10.92 -5.84 7.56
N ILE A 123 11.41 -4.84 6.81
CA ILE A 123 10.58 -3.96 5.98
C ILE A 123 10.14 -4.70 4.73
N ASP A 124 8.85 -4.82 4.46
CA ASP A 124 8.34 -5.48 3.24
C ASP A 124 8.37 -4.54 2.04
N LEU A 125 8.01 -3.27 2.24
CA LEU A 125 7.84 -2.27 1.19
C LEU A 125 8.33 -0.90 1.66
N VAL A 126 8.92 -0.14 0.75
CA VAL A 126 9.30 1.25 0.95
C VAL A 126 8.44 2.15 0.06
N LEU A 127 7.73 3.08 0.66
CA LEU A 127 6.94 4.11 0.00
C LEU A 127 7.63 5.47 0.16
N VAL A 128 8.15 5.99 -0.94
CA VAL A 128 8.78 7.31 -0.99
C VAL A 128 7.76 8.34 -1.46
N ILE A 129 7.48 9.33 -0.62
CA ILE A 129 6.53 10.40 -0.90
C ILE A 129 7.30 11.65 -1.31
N LEU A 130 7.04 12.10 -2.53
CA LEU A 130 7.55 13.34 -3.11
C LEU A 130 6.46 14.41 -3.05
N ASP A 131 6.85 15.66 -2.80
CA ASP A 131 5.96 16.80 -2.93
C ASP A 131 5.90 17.25 -4.39
N GLY A 132 4.74 17.07 -5.04
CA GLY A 132 4.52 17.53 -6.41
C GLY A 132 4.43 19.05 -6.56
N SER A 133 4.18 19.77 -5.48
CA SER A 133 4.15 21.24 -5.45
C SER A 133 5.55 21.86 -5.28
N SER A 134 6.52 21.05 -4.84
CA SER A 134 7.90 21.47 -4.64
C SER A 134 8.66 21.56 -5.96
N ARG A 135 9.54 22.56 -6.05
CA ARG A 135 10.51 22.69 -7.14
C ARG A 135 11.77 21.85 -6.92
N ASP A 136 12.02 21.42 -5.68
CA ASP A 136 13.18 20.59 -5.34
C ASP A 136 12.83 19.10 -5.40
N LEU A 137 13.10 18.49 -6.55
CA LEU A 137 13.11 17.04 -6.71
C LEU A 137 14.51 16.44 -6.49
N GLY A 138 15.55 17.26 -6.29
CA GLY A 138 16.94 16.81 -6.17
C GLY A 138 17.21 16.07 -4.88
N THR A 139 16.85 16.67 -3.74
CA THR A 139 17.01 16.07 -2.41
C THR A 139 16.37 14.68 -2.30
N PRO A 140 15.08 14.48 -2.63
CA PRO A 140 14.48 13.16 -2.50
C PRO A 140 15.01 12.14 -3.53
N ILE A 141 15.40 12.56 -4.74
CA ILE A 141 16.04 11.65 -5.70
C ILE A 141 17.42 11.20 -5.19
N THR A 142 18.15 12.07 -4.51
CA THR A 142 19.44 11.72 -3.88
C THR A 142 19.24 10.65 -2.80
N LEU A 143 18.21 10.78 -1.95
CA LEU A 143 17.85 9.72 -1.00
C LEU A 143 17.57 8.39 -1.71
N ILE A 144 16.77 8.42 -2.77
CA ILE A 144 16.42 7.22 -3.54
C ILE A 144 17.69 6.54 -4.08
N ASN A 145 18.56 7.32 -4.71
CA ASN A 145 19.74 6.80 -5.41
C ASN A 145 20.87 6.36 -4.47
N ASP A 146 21.13 7.11 -3.39
CA ASP A 146 22.34 6.94 -2.57
C ASP A 146 22.08 6.14 -1.28
N VAL A 147 20.80 5.99 -0.92
CA VAL A 147 20.38 5.35 0.33
C VAL A 147 19.44 4.19 0.07
N LEU A 148 18.27 4.43 -0.54
CA LEU A 148 17.21 3.42 -0.61
C LEU A 148 17.55 2.29 -1.58
N ILE A 149 17.88 2.61 -2.83
CA ILE A 149 18.21 1.60 -3.84
C ILE A 149 19.44 0.76 -3.42
N PRO A 150 20.56 1.36 -2.95
CA PRO A 150 21.70 0.59 -2.47
C PRO A 150 21.42 -0.24 -1.21
N ALA A 151 20.47 0.17 -0.37
CA ALA A 151 20.07 -0.61 0.80
C ALA A 151 19.18 -1.80 0.45
N LEU A 152 18.29 -1.62 -0.54
CA LEU A 152 17.38 -2.65 -1.04
C LEU A 152 18.04 -3.64 -2.02
N GLY A 153 19.13 -3.23 -2.69
CA GLY A 153 19.85 -4.07 -3.64
C GLY A 153 18.98 -4.47 -4.84
N GLU A 154 19.07 -5.73 -5.26
CA GLU A 154 18.32 -6.26 -6.41
C GLU A 154 16.80 -6.19 -6.24
N ASP A 155 16.31 -6.18 -4.99
CA ASP A 155 14.86 -6.10 -4.72
C ASP A 155 14.30 -4.68 -4.89
N ALA A 156 15.14 -3.67 -5.10
CA ALA A 156 14.72 -2.27 -5.15
C ALA A 156 13.58 -2.05 -6.14
N GLN A 157 13.65 -2.67 -7.33
CA GLN A 157 12.60 -2.54 -8.35
C GLN A 157 11.22 -3.03 -7.86
N HIS A 158 11.20 -4.07 -7.03
CA HIS A 158 9.99 -4.71 -6.56
C HIS A 158 9.47 -4.13 -5.24
N ARG A 159 10.36 -3.59 -4.38
CA ARG A 159 10.03 -3.15 -3.02
C ARG A 159 10.02 -1.64 -2.82
N LEU A 160 10.29 -0.83 -3.85
CA LEU A 160 10.36 0.64 -3.72
C LEU A 160 9.33 1.38 -4.58
N ILE A 161 8.28 1.94 -3.98
CA ILE A 161 7.30 2.80 -4.68
C ILE A 161 7.70 4.26 -4.54
N ILE A 162 7.62 5.00 -5.64
CA ILE A 162 7.73 6.47 -5.63
C ILE A 162 6.33 7.04 -5.88
N ALA A 163 5.84 7.85 -4.95
CA ALA A 163 4.53 8.48 -5.02
C ALA A 163 4.66 10.00 -4.91
N ILE A 164 4.13 10.74 -5.88
CA ILE A 164 4.14 12.20 -5.96
C ILE A 164 2.80 12.71 -5.42
N ASN A 165 2.80 13.21 -4.20
CA ASN A 165 1.62 13.77 -3.56
C ASN A 165 1.40 15.24 -3.98
N GLN A 166 0.31 15.84 -3.52
CA GLN A 166 -0.05 17.24 -3.79
C GLN A 166 -0.14 17.55 -5.30
N ALA A 167 -0.62 16.57 -6.08
CA ALA A 167 -0.77 16.72 -7.53
C ALA A 167 -1.71 17.88 -7.93
N ASP A 168 -2.66 18.22 -7.06
CA ASP A 168 -3.55 19.38 -7.16
C ASP A 168 -2.81 20.72 -7.10
N ASN A 169 -1.67 20.77 -6.40
CA ASN A 169 -0.87 21.98 -6.19
C ASN A 169 0.43 22.02 -7.01
N ALA A 170 0.62 21.03 -7.90
CA ALA A 170 1.83 20.85 -8.71
C ALA A 170 2.03 21.98 -9.73
N LEU A 171 0.95 22.35 -10.42
CA LEU A 171 0.89 23.53 -11.28
C LEU A 171 0.25 24.67 -10.48
N LYS A 172 0.81 25.89 -10.53
CA LYS A 172 0.22 27.04 -9.82
C LYS A 172 -0.88 27.69 -10.65
N GLY A 173 -1.98 28.06 -10.00
CA GLY A 173 -3.09 28.82 -10.57
C GLY A 173 -4.40 28.04 -10.68
N ASN A 174 -5.50 28.75 -10.87
CA ASN A 174 -6.87 28.20 -10.84
C ASN A 174 -7.18 27.19 -11.96
N GLN A 175 -6.29 27.04 -12.94
CA GLN A 175 -6.41 26.08 -14.04
C GLN A 175 -5.67 24.77 -13.77
N ALA A 176 -5.11 24.57 -12.57
CA ALA A 176 -4.34 23.37 -12.25
C ALA A 176 -5.23 22.16 -11.94
N TRP A 177 -6.40 22.38 -11.36
CA TRP A 177 -7.28 21.32 -10.89
C TRP A 177 -8.74 21.66 -11.14
N ASP A 178 -9.49 20.68 -11.60
CA ASP A 178 -10.95 20.75 -11.64
C ASP A 178 -11.47 20.14 -10.34
N TYR A 179 -11.96 20.99 -9.44
CA TYR A 179 -12.47 20.58 -8.12
C TYR A 179 -13.87 19.94 -8.18
N GLU A 180 -14.63 20.19 -9.25
CA GLU A 180 -15.95 19.58 -9.45
C GLU A 180 -15.77 18.10 -9.80
N SER A 181 -14.99 17.83 -10.84
CA SER A 181 -14.65 16.45 -11.25
C SER A 181 -13.56 15.80 -10.39
N ASN A 182 -12.86 16.59 -9.55
CA ASN A 182 -11.69 16.19 -8.77
C ASN A 182 -10.59 15.54 -9.63
N THR A 183 -10.24 16.18 -10.76
CA THR A 183 -9.23 15.68 -11.69
C THR A 183 -8.24 16.77 -12.09
N PRO A 184 -7.01 16.41 -12.49
CA PRO A 184 -6.11 17.38 -13.09
C PRO A 184 -6.68 17.85 -14.43
N THR A 185 -6.60 19.16 -14.68
CA THR A 185 -6.90 19.70 -16.02
C THR A 185 -5.92 19.12 -17.06
N PRO A 186 -6.23 19.16 -18.37
CA PRO A 186 -5.31 18.64 -19.40
C PRO A 186 -3.89 19.22 -19.33
N VAL A 187 -3.77 20.50 -18.97
CA VAL A 187 -2.47 21.18 -18.79
C VAL A 187 -1.74 20.63 -17.57
N SER A 188 -2.41 20.53 -16.44
CA SER A 188 -1.85 19.97 -15.20
C SER A 188 -1.46 18.50 -15.35
N LYS A 189 -2.29 17.71 -16.04
CA LYS A 189 -1.98 16.31 -16.37
C LYS A 189 -0.69 16.19 -17.17
N THR A 190 -0.51 17.03 -18.19
CA THR A 190 0.72 17.06 -19.00
C THR A 190 1.94 17.43 -18.14
N TYR A 191 1.78 18.38 -17.21
CA TYR A 191 2.82 18.78 -16.27
C TYR A 191 3.19 17.64 -15.31
N LEU A 192 2.20 16.97 -14.70
CA LEU A 192 2.39 15.82 -13.82
C LEU A 192 3.10 14.66 -14.53
N GLU A 193 2.69 14.33 -15.76
CA GLU A 193 3.35 13.30 -16.57
C GLU A 193 4.81 13.68 -16.91
N THR A 194 5.09 14.97 -17.13
CA THR A 194 6.47 15.45 -17.30
C THR A 194 7.30 15.25 -16.03
N MET A 195 6.73 15.51 -14.85
CA MET A 195 7.39 15.24 -13.57
C MET A 195 7.65 13.74 -13.36
N VAL A 196 6.65 12.89 -13.62
CA VAL A 196 6.80 11.42 -13.56
C VAL A 196 7.94 10.97 -14.46
N HIS A 197 7.99 11.42 -15.72
CA HIS A 197 9.06 11.10 -16.64
C HIS A 197 10.43 11.61 -16.18
N SER A 198 10.49 12.81 -15.60
CA SER A 198 11.73 13.40 -15.08
C SER A 198 12.32 12.58 -13.93
N VAL A 199 11.50 12.27 -12.91
CA VAL A 199 11.91 11.46 -11.76
C VAL A 199 12.33 10.06 -12.23
N HIS A 200 11.50 9.40 -13.03
CA HIS A 200 11.79 8.09 -13.60
C HIS A 200 13.15 8.05 -14.32
N ARG A 201 13.36 8.99 -15.26
CA ARG A 201 14.59 9.06 -16.07
C ARG A 201 15.82 9.29 -15.20
N ARG A 202 15.73 10.17 -14.19
CA ARG A 202 16.86 10.48 -13.31
C ARG A 202 17.26 9.29 -12.46
N VAL A 203 16.29 8.57 -11.90
CA VAL A 203 16.55 7.33 -11.14
C VAL A 203 17.14 6.25 -12.05
N LEU A 204 16.49 5.98 -13.20
CA LEU A 204 16.95 4.95 -14.14
C LEU A 204 18.39 5.22 -14.64
N ARG A 205 18.73 6.47 -14.97
CA ARG A 205 20.09 6.83 -15.41
C ARG A 205 21.13 6.69 -14.31
N ALA A 206 20.77 6.98 -13.06
CA ALA A 206 21.71 6.95 -11.94
C ALA A 206 21.94 5.54 -11.40
N THR A 207 20.90 4.69 -11.41
CA THR A 207 20.94 3.40 -10.69
C THR A 207 20.68 2.19 -11.57
N GLY A 208 20.21 2.37 -12.81
CA GLY A 208 19.76 1.28 -13.68
C GLY A 208 18.42 0.67 -13.29
N VAL A 209 17.80 1.08 -12.18
CA VAL A 209 16.54 0.52 -11.69
C VAL A 209 15.34 1.20 -12.34
N TYR A 210 14.44 0.40 -12.92
CA TYR A 210 13.21 0.91 -13.52
C TYR A 210 12.14 1.16 -12.44
N LEU A 211 11.99 2.43 -12.02
CA LEU A 211 10.91 2.84 -11.12
C LEU A 211 10.03 3.88 -11.81
N LYS A 212 8.75 3.56 -12.02
CA LYS A 212 7.75 4.50 -12.54
C LYS A 212 6.98 5.13 -11.37
N PRO A 213 7.11 6.45 -11.12
CA PRO A 213 6.33 7.14 -10.10
C PRO A 213 4.84 7.16 -10.40
N VAL A 214 4.03 7.29 -9.36
CA VAL A 214 2.59 7.57 -9.44
C VAL A 214 2.31 8.92 -8.81
N TYR A 215 1.42 9.74 -9.37
CA TYR A 215 0.96 10.97 -8.72
C TYR A 215 -0.46 10.78 -8.15
N TYR A 216 -0.71 11.44 -7.02
CA TYR A 216 -1.95 11.33 -6.26
C TYR A 216 -2.17 12.58 -5.40
N VAL A 217 -3.34 12.65 -4.79
CA VAL A 217 -3.71 13.64 -3.77
C VAL A 217 -4.17 12.86 -2.55
N ALA A 218 -3.49 13.00 -1.41
CA ALA A 218 -3.92 12.38 -0.15
C ALA A 218 -5.19 13.02 0.43
N GLY A 219 -5.53 14.24 -0.02
CA GLY A 219 -6.62 15.05 0.50
C GLY A 219 -6.21 15.87 1.72
N HIS A 220 -6.96 16.93 1.98
CA HIS A 220 -6.80 17.78 3.17
C HIS A 220 -8.18 18.30 3.61
N CYS A 221 -8.34 18.49 4.91
CA CYS A 221 -9.53 19.08 5.50
C CYS A 221 -9.08 20.02 6.62
N ASP A 222 -9.10 21.32 6.35
CA ASP A 222 -8.77 22.38 7.31
C ASP A 222 -10.02 23.03 7.93
N GLY A 223 -11.18 22.40 7.75
CA GLY A 223 -12.47 22.89 8.27
C GLY A 223 -13.16 23.92 7.37
N LEU A 224 -12.47 24.51 6.39
CA LEU A 224 -13.03 25.49 5.44
C LEU A 224 -13.08 24.93 4.01
N ALA A 225 -12.06 24.16 3.60
CA ALA A 225 -11.99 23.49 2.32
C ALA A 225 -11.73 22.00 2.50
N LYS A 226 -12.47 21.17 1.76
CA LYS A 226 -12.28 19.73 1.72
C LYS A 226 -11.75 19.33 0.35
N GLN A 227 -10.45 19.07 0.27
CA GLN A 227 -9.85 18.47 -0.91
C GLN A 227 -10.01 16.94 -0.80
N ARG A 228 -10.79 16.36 -1.71
CA ARG A 228 -10.98 14.91 -1.79
C ARG A 228 -9.70 14.23 -2.32
N PRO A 229 -9.40 13.00 -1.87
CA PRO A 229 -8.28 12.26 -2.44
C PRO A 229 -8.48 11.97 -3.93
N TYR A 230 -7.37 11.85 -4.66
CA TYR A 230 -7.37 11.47 -6.09
C TYR A 230 -6.24 10.47 -6.33
N ASN A 231 -6.48 9.43 -7.16
CA ASN A 231 -5.53 8.35 -7.43
C ASN A 231 -5.09 7.55 -6.17
N LEU A 232 -5.81 7.66 -5.06
CA LEU A 232 -5.47 6.91 -3.86
C LEU A 232 -5.70 5.40 -4.04
N SER A 233 -6.75 5.00 -4.75
CA SER A 233 -6.98 3.60 -5.13
C SER A 233 -5.87 3.06 -6.02
N LYS A 234 -5.35 3.89 -6.95
CA LYS A 234 -4.19 3.56 -7.77
C LYS A 234 -2.94 3.31 -6.91
N LEU A 235 -2.69 4.17 -5.93
CA LEU A 235 -1.57 4.01 -5.00
C LEU A 235 -1.70 2.72 -4.19
N LEU A 236 -2.89 2.46 -3.61
CA LEU A 236 -3.16 1.22 -2.88
C LEU A 236 -2.96 -0.02 -3.75
N TYR A 237 -3.46 -0.01 -4.99
CA TYR A 237 -3.25 -1.11 -5.93
C TYR A 237 -1.76 -1.40 -6.14
N LEU A 238 -0.94 -0.37 -6.34
CA LEU A 238 0.51 -0.52 -6.51
C LEU A 238 1.21 -1.04 -5.25
N ILE A 239 0.74 -0.64 -4.07
CA ILE A 239 1.20 -1.20 -2.78
C ILE A 239 0.91 -2.70 -2.76
N VAL A 240 -0.36 -3.09 -2.96
CA VAL A 240 -0.79 -4.50 -2.91
C VAL A 240 -0.04 -5.37 -3.91
N GLU A 241 0.09 -4.92 -5.16
CA GLU A 241 0.84 -5.60 -6.22
C GLU A 241 2.27 -5.97 -5.80
N ARG A 242 2.95 -5.04 -5.12
CA ARG A 242 4.36 -5.17 -4.73
C ARG A 242 4.57 -5.90 -3.41
N LEU A 243 3.52 -6.08 -2.62
CA LEU A 243 3.62 -6.85 -1.38
C LEU A 243 3.73 -8.35 -1.66
N PRO A 244 4.50 -9.08 -0.82
CA PRO A 244 4.47 -10.53 -0.81
C PRO A 244 3.04 -11.05 -0.71
N LYS A 245 2.67 -12.02 -1.56
CA LYS A 245 1.31 -12.57 -1.63
C LYS A 245 0.80 -12.99 -0.26
N ASN A 246 1.62 -13.67 0.54
CA ASN A 246 1.25 -14.12 1.88
C ASN A 246 0.98 -13.00 2.90
N LYS A 247 1.29 -11.73 2.61
CA LYS A 247 1.03 -10.58 3.48
C LYS A 247 -0.07 -9.65 2.98
N ARG A 248 -0.52 -9.79 1.73
CA ARG A 248 -1.56 -8.92 1.12
C ARG A 248 -2.86 -8.91 1.92
N LEU A 249 -3.27 -10.06 2.48
CA LEU A 249 -4.48 -10.20 3.29
C LEU A 249 -4.50 -9.27 4.52
N LEU A 250 -3.32 -8.92 5.05
CA LEU A 250 -3.18 -8.05 6.22
C LEU A 250 -3.66 -6.61 5.94
N LEU A 251 -3.66 -6.17 4.68
CA LEU A 251 -4.24 -4.89 4.30
C LEU A 251 -5.77 -4.94 4.28
N ALA A 252 -6.35 -6.04 3.77
CA ALA A 252 -7.79 -6.20 3.69
C ALA A 252 -8.45 -6.31 5.07
N ASN A 253 -7.72 -6.79 6.08
CA ASN A 253 -8.27 -7.00 7.42
C ASN A 253 -8.28 -5.74 8.28
N ARG A 254 -9.25 -4.85 8.03
CA ARG A 254 -9.54 -3.65 8.86
C ARG A 254 -8.38 -2.66 8.98
N THR A 255 -7.48 -2.68 8.02
CA THR A 255 -6.32 -1.78 7.99
C THR A 255 -6.57 -0.58 7.08
N LEU A 256 -7.44 -0.72 6.06
CA LEU A 256 -7.76 0.35 5.11
C LEU A 256 -8.78 1.34 5.68
N SER A 257 -8.67 2.58 5.23
CA SER A 257 -9.61 3.65 5.56
C SER A 257 -11.05 3.29 5.17
N PRO A 258 -12.02 3.41 6.10
CA PRO A 258 -13.44 3.17 5.82
C PRO A 258 -14.10 4.33 5.06
N ARG A 259 -13.39 5.44 4.82
CA ARG A 259 -13.95 6.63 4.16
C ARG A 259 -14.11 6.38 2.66
N HIS A 260 -15.32 6.03 2.22
CA HIS A 260 -15.61 5.74 0.80
C HIS A 260 -15.13 6.82 -0.17
N GLU A 261 -15.17 8.09 0.22
CA GLU A 261 -14.70 9.21 -0.60
C GLU A 261 -13.21 9.14 -0.97
N ASN A 262 -12.39 8.43 -0.18
CA ASN A 262 -10.98 8.25 -0.45
C ASN A 262 -10.73 7.37 -1.68
N TRP A 263 -11.72 6.59 -2.10
CA TRP A 263 -11.57 5.52 -3.10
C TRP A 263 -12.31 5.79 -4.42
N LYS A 264 -12.90 6.98 -4.57
CA LYS A 264 -13.77 7.34 -5.71
C LYS A 264 -12.99 7.87 -6.91
N ASP A 265 -12.18 8.90 -6.71
CA ASP A 265 -11.66 9.70 -7.81
C ASP A 265 -10.29 9.18 -8.29
N ASN A 266 -10.21 8.69 -9.53
CA ASN A 266 -9.02 8.10 -10.14
C ASN A 266 -8.95 8.38 -11.66
N ASP A 267 -7.77 8.17 -12.27
CA ASP A 267 -7.49 8.55 -13.65
C ASP A 267 -8.22 7.81 -14.78
N ALA A 268 -8.68 6.57 -14.58
CA ALA A 268 -9.62 5.84 -15.45
C ALA A 268 -9.76 4.35 -15.09
N SER A 269 -8.74 3.73 -14.46
CA SER A 269 -8.79 2.29 -14.18
C SER A 269 -9.62 1.99 -12.94
N ASP A 270 -10.30 0.85 -12.98
CA ASP A 270 -10.94 0.26 -11.81
C ASP A 270 -9.89 -0.39 -10.88
N TYR A 271 -9.14 0.45 -10.18
CA TYR A 271 -8.10 0.00 -9.24
C TYR A 271 -8.70 -0.70 -8.02
N ASN A 272 -9.93 -0.38 -7.64
CA ASN A 272 -10.63 -1.03 -6.53
C ASN A 272 -10.87 -2.52 -6.87
N LYS A 273 -11.24 -2.83 -8.11
CA LYS A 273 -11.46 -4.21 -8.58
C LYS A 273 -10.14 -4.95 -8.68
N LYS A 274 -9.14 -4.32 -9.28
CA LYS A 274 -7.79 -4.90 -9.40
C LYS A 274 -7.17 -5.19 -8.04
N THR A 275 -7.33 -4.27 -7.09
CA THR A 275 -6.89 -4.46 -5.69
C THR A 275 -7.61 -5.64 -5.06
N SER A 276 -8.94 -5.70 -5.20
CA SER A 276 -9.76 -6.79 -4.67
C SER A 276 -9.36 -8.15 -5.22
N LEU A 277 -9.09 -8.23 -6.53
CA LEU A 277 -8.57 -9.43 -7.17
C LEU A 277 -7.19 -9.79 -6.61
N SER A 278 -6.24 -8.85 -6.56
CA SER A 278 -4.87 -9.11 -6.07
C SER A 278 -4.80 -9.56 -4.61
N LEU A 279 -5.69 -9.03 -3.76
CA LEU A 279 -5.90 -9.46 -2.37
C LEU A 279 -6.50 -10.88 -2.30
N TRP A 280 -7.36 -11.23 -3.26
CA TRP A 280 -7.92 -12.57 -3.36
C TRP A 280 -6.88 -13.59 -3.83
N GLU A 281 -6.10 -13.28 -4.86
CA GLU A 281 -5.02 -14.13 -5.37
C GLU A 281 -4.06 -14.59 -4.26
N ALA A 282 -3.72 -13.68 -3.35
CA ALA A 282 -2.90 -13.95 -2.18
C ALA A 282 -3.39 -15.09 -1.28
N ILE A 283 -4.71 -15.17 -1.09
CA ILE A 283 -5.33 -16.18 -0.24
C ILE A 283 -5.17 -17.58 -0.87
N PHE A 284 -5.12 -17.67 -2.21
CA PHE A 284 -5.16 -18.94 -2.94
C PHE A 284 -3.80 -19.42 -3.45
N ASP A 285 -2.93 -18.53 -3.90
CA ASP A 285 -1.57 -18.87 -4.35
C ASP A 285 -0.70 -19.44 -3.23
N THR A 286 -1.00 -19.09 -1.98
CA THR A 286 -0.30 -19.65 -0.82
C THR A 286 -0.74 -21.08 -0.50
N THR A 287 -1.79 -21.58 -1.16
CA THR A 287 -2.38 -22.91 -0.91
C THR A 287 -2.13 -23.89 -2.07
N THR A 288 -1.92 -23.37 -3.28
CA THR A 288 -1.74 -24.14 -4.52
C THR A 288 -0.41 -23.74 -5.17
N GLN A 289 0.47 -24.70 -5.47
CA GLN A 289 1.74 -24.41 -6.13
C GLN A 289 1.48 -23.92 -7.57
N GLY A 290 1.47 -22.60 -7.77
CA GLY A 290 2.00 -21.94 -8.96
C GLY A 290 1.45 -22.33 -10.33
N ALA A 291 0.16 -22.63 -10.48
CA ALA A 291 -0.47 -22.70 -11.79
C ALA A 291 -0.98 -21.30 -12.18
N GLN A 292 -0.61 -20.85 -13.38
CA GLN A 292 -0.80 -19.50 -13.88
C GLN A 292 -2.30 -19.12 -13.96
N TYR A 293 -2.65 -17.92 -13.51
CA TYR A 293 -3.98 -17.28 -13.56
C TYR A 293 -4.71 -17.24 -14.92
N GLY A 294 -4.21 -17.86 -16.00
CA GLY A 294 -4.65 -17.60 -17.37
C GLY A 294 -5.87 -18.37 -17.86
N GLU A 295 -6.10 -19.59 -17.38
CA GLU A 295 -7.11 -20.50 -17.97
C GLU A 295 -8.04 -21.14 -16.90
N GLU A 296 -7.58 -21.17 -15.64
CA GLU A 296 -8.10 -22.08 -14.61
C GLU A 296 -9.26 -21.54 -13.75
N ILE A 297 -9.52 -20.22 -13.72
CA ILE A 297 -10.83 -19.70 -13.27
C ILE A 297 -11.96 -20.30 -14.15
N GLY A 298 -11.65 -20.63 -15.41
CA GLY A 298 -12.55 -21.33 -16.33
C GLY A 298 -12.77 -22.82 -16.03
N SER A 299 -12.02 -23.41 -15.10
CA SER A 299 -12.02 -24.85 -14.77
C SER A 299 -12.28 -25.19 -13.30
N VAL A 300 -12.63 -24.20 -12.45
CA VAL A 300 -12.94 -24.24 -11.00
C VAL A 300 -13.90 -25.38 -10.54
N PHE A 301 -14.44 -26.13 -11.50
CA PHE A 301 -15.60 -27.01 -11.45
C PHE A 301 -15.31 -28.46 -11.85
N GLY A 302 -14.05 -28.93 -11.82
CA GLY A 302 -13.78 -30.37 -11.78
C GLY A 302 -14.42 -31.02 -10.55
N THR A 303 -14.71 -32.33 -10.57
CA THR A 303 -15.56 -33.03 -9.58
C THR A 303 -15.17 -32.86 -8.09
N THR A 304 -13.92 -32.50 -7.78
CA THR A 304 -13.46 -32.17 -6.40
C THR A 304 -13.60 -30.68 -6.05
N GLY A 305 -13.70 -29.80 -7.04
CA GLY A 305 -13.78 -28.34 -6.94
C GLY A 305 -15.16 -27.79 -6.56
N LYS A 306 -16.24 -28.57 -6.62
CA LYS A 306 -17.60 -28.08 -6.27
C LYS A 306 -17.74 -27.66 -4.80
N HIS A 307 -17.04 -28.35 -3.90
CA HIS A 307 -17.07 -28.05 -2.46
C HIS A 307 -16.13 -26.91 -2.11
N LEU A 308 -14.89 -26.93 -2.62
CA LEU A 308 -13.95 -25.82 -2.49
C LEU A 308 -14.54 -24.55 -3.13
N GLY A 309 -15.24 -24.68 -4.27
CA GLY A 309 -15.96 -23.63 -4.98
C GLY A 309 -17.08 -22.97 -4.16
N LYS A 310 -17.73 -23.69 -3.24
CA LYS A 310 -18.72 -23.11 -2.31
C LYS A 310 -18.05 -22.30 -1.20
N ILE A 311 -16.94 -22.78 -0.64
CA ILE A 311 -16.12 -22.01 0.32
C ILE A 311 -15.58 -20.77 -0.36
N ILE A 312 -15.03 -20.96 -1.55
CA ILE A 312 -14.49 -19.94 -2.42
C ILE A 312 -15.58 -18.92 -2.69
N GLY A 313 -16.80 -19.33 -3.04
CA GLY A 313 -17.92 -18.44 -3.29
C GLY A 313 -18.39 -17.66 -2.05
N GLY A 314 -18.47 -18.31 -0.89
CA GLY A 314 -18.85 -17.66 0.39
C GLY A 314 -17.79 -16.67 0.87
N ALA A 315 -16.53 -17.11 0.90
CA ALA A 315 -15.37 -16.28 1.24
C ALA A 315 -15.15 -15.13 0.24
N LEU A 316 -15.28 -15.39 -1.07
CA LEU A 316 -15.29 -14.33 -2.10
C LEU A 316 -16.43 -13.37 -1.82
N GLY A 317 -17.64 -13.87 -1.58
CA GLY A 317 -18.80 -13.04 -1.29
C GLY A 317 -18.58 -12.14 -0.08
N ALA A 318 -17.96 -12.65 0.98
CA ALA A 318 -17.66 -11.90 2.18
C ALA A 318 -16.48 -10.92 2.01
N CYS A 319 -15.39 -11.34 1.37
CA CYS A 319 -14.22 -10.48 1.07
C CYS A 319 -14.61 -9.37 0.11
N LEU A 320 -15.19 -9.74 -1.04
CA LEU A 320 -15.70 -8.80 -2.03
C LEU A 320 -16.80 -7.97 -1.41
N GLY A 321 -17.68 -8.52 -0.57
CA GLY A 321 -18.69 -7.74 0.15
C GLY A 321 -18.08 -6.69 1.08
N GLY A 322 -17.05 -7.05 1.85
CA GLY A 322 -16.32 -6.14 2.72
C GLY A 322 -15.51 -5.09 1.96
N LEU A 323 -14.81 -5.47 0.90
CA LEU A 323 -14.09 -4.55 0.01
C LEU A 323 -15.06 -3.70 -0.81
N ARG A 324 -16.22 -4.23 -1.17
CA ARG A 324 -17.30 -3.53 -1.86
C ARG A 324 -17.93 -2.48 -0.95
N TYR A 325 -18.14 -2.84 0.31
CA TYR A 325 -18.46 -1.88 1.34
C TYR A 325 -17.38 -0.80 1.40
N LEU A 326 -16.11 -1.15 1.68
CA LEU A 326 -15.00 -0.18 1.81
C LEU A 326 -14.87 0.76 0.60
N PHE A 327 -14.92 0.23 -0.62
CA PHE A 327 -14.78 1.00 -1.86
C PHE A 327 -16.07 1.69 -2.33
N GLY A 328 -17.22 1.42 -1.70
CA GLY A 328 -18.46 2.18 -1.87
C GLY A 328 -19.16 2.01 -3.23
N TRP A 329 -19.27 0.77 -3.71
CA TRP A 329 -19.86 0.43 -5.01
C TRP A 329 -20.76 -0.80 -4.97
#